data_AF-A0A366S164-F1
#
_entry.id   AF-A0A366S164-F1
#
_cell.length_a   1.000
_cell.length_b   1.000
_cell.length_c   1.000
_cell.angle_alpha   90.00
_cell.angle_beta   90.00
_cell.angle_gamma   90.00
#
_symmetry.space_group_name_H-M   'P 1'
#
loop_
_entity.id
_entity.type
_entity.pdbx_description
1 polymer ?
#
loop_
_entity_poly.entity_id
_entity_poly.type
_entity_poly.pdbx_seq_one_letter_code
_entity_poly.pdbx_strand_id
1 'polypeptide(L)'
;MSRRLLNRQGGGGPATSLVDLPEYEPPACPLTDNARSKLNDLINTRTNAVYQQQVSESIRLLGSSVGDIHDRLRTQNEALAGLKAKREEKGTDKTEDEQRLESHLAEFEGRVDELTFSSEKAVRDLIDRRAELEDEADILKELYDTASAEARQQRQEQEQEGEGSDEREQLAASSAIETFKKLRARKEAEYTNMSARQRYALNNDYAGFKKVWHDAMAGEDGPPLPDASRWFTQDGQPVMNGANAGDADDDDDDIAVARETISINCPLTLQPMKDPYTNRNCKHTFEKSALLEYLPMRGESQCPQAGCSQSFARARFDHDFFPDQAMVRRIKRARQAQAQQDMEMDDDDADGEDDVVVRGQKLASGRAPKKEEDDD
;
A
#
# COMPACT_ATOMS: atom_id res chain seq x y z
N MET A 1 15.87 64.90 -70.31
CA MET A 1 14.64 65.54 -70.81
C MET A 1 13.61 65.58 -69.67
N SER A 2 12.87 66.69 -69.60
CA SER A 2 11.74 67.09 -68.75
C SER A 2 11.06 66.14 -67.74
N ARG A 3 10.95 66.67 -66.51
CA ARG A 3 9.82 66.70 -65.53
C ARG A 3 8.51 65.93 -65.89
N ARG A 4 7.93 65.20 -64.93
CA ARG A 4 6.73 65.58 -64.12
C ARG A 4 6.12 64.41 -63.33
N LEU A 5 5.72 64.74 -62.10
CA LEU A 5 4.92 63.96 -61.14
C LEU A 5 3.49 63.72 -61.63
N LEU A 6 2.90 62.57 -61.29
CA LEU A 6 1.46 62.38 -61.13
C LEU A 6 1.22 61.32 -60.03
N ASN A 7 0.84 61.79 -58.85
CA ASN A 7 0.28 61.00 -57.76
C ASN A 7 -1.18 60.66 -58.12
N ARG A 8 -1.58 59.39 -58.09
CA ARG A 8 -2.99 58.98 -58.18
C ARG A 8 -3.34 58.13 -56.96
N GLN A 9 -4.30 58.65 -56.20
CA GLN A 9 -4.90 58.07 -54.99
C GLN A 9 -5.50 56.68 -55.22
N GLY A 10 -5.34 55.83 -54.19
CA GLY A 10 -6.40 54.97 -53.64
C GLY A 10 -7.11 53.98 -54.57
N GLY A 11 -6.63 52.74 -54.58
CA GLY A 11 -7.41 51.57 -54.97
C GLY A 11 -7.07 50.44 -54.01
N GLY A 12 -8.07 49.95 -53.27
CA GLY A 12 -7.91 48.96 -52.20
C GLY A 12 -7.15 47.72 -52.67
N GLY A 13 -6.12 47.35 -51.92
CA GLY A 13 -5.44 46.07 -52.08
C GLY A 13 -6.42 44.93 -51.78
N PRO A 14 -6.29 43.78 -52.47
CA PRO A 14 -7.14 42.64 -52.22
C PRO A 14 -6.93 42.19 -50.77
N ALA A 15 -8.03 42.07 -50.02
CA ALA A 15 -8.03 41.41 -48.74
C ALA A 15 -7.37 40.04 -48.93
N THR A 16 -6.27 39.81 -48.21
CA THR A 16 -5.75 38.47 -47.98
C THR A 16 -6.86 37.68 -47.30
N SER A 17 -7.63 36.94 -48.08
CA SER A 17 -8.51 35.91 -47.56
C SER A 17 -7.59 34.89 -46.90
N LEU A 18 -7.49 34.96 -45.58
CA LEU A 18 -7.05 33.83 -44.77
C LEU A 18 -7.97 32.68 -45.17
N VAL A 19 -7.43 31.72 -45.91
CA VAL A 19 -8.12 30.46 -46.18
C VAL A 19 -8.12 29.75 -44.84
N ASP A 20 -9.22 29.89 -44.09
CA ASP A 20 -9.44 29.06 -42.91
C ASP A 20 -9.43 27.61 -43.39
N LEU A 21 -8.48 26.84 -42.85
CA LEU A 21 -8.46 25.40 -43.07
C LEU A 21 -9.79 24.83 -42.56
N PRO A 22 -10.37 23.82 -43.23
CA PRO A 22 -11.56 23.15 -42.71
C PRO A 22 -11.28 22.62 -41.31
N GLU A 23 -12.31 22.66 -40.46
CA GLU A 23 -12.25 22.13 -39.11
C GLU A 23 -11.86 20.64 -39.15
N TYR A 24 -10.92 20.25 -38.31
CA TYR A 24 -10.38 18.89 -38.32
C TYR A 24 -11.47 17.89 -37.93
N GLU A 25 -11.78 16.97 -38.84
CA GLU A 25 -12.69 15.84 -38.57
C GLU A 25 -11.85 14.58 -38.33
N PRO A 26 -11.99 13.91 -37.16
CA PRO A 26 -11.23 12.71 -36.86
C PRO A 26 -11.64 11.54 -37.77
N PRO A 27 -10.71 10.62 -38.08
CA PRO A 27 -11.02 9.48 -38.94
C PRO A 27 -12.07 8.58 -38.29
N ALA A 28 -13.20 8.43 -38.98
CA ALA A 28 -14.40 7.68 -38.60
C ALA A 28 -14.49 6.35 -39.36
N CYS A 29 -13.40 5.57 -39.38
CA CYS A 29 -13.33 4.28 -40.07
C CYS A 29 -13.35 3.13 -39.04
N PRO A 30 -14.17 2.08 -39.24
CA PRO A 30 -14.24 0.96 -38.31
C PRO A 30 -12.90 0.20 -38.27
N LEU A 31 -12.55 -0.32 -37.09
CA LEU A 31 -11.33 -1.11 -36.94
C LEU A 31 -11.41 -2.40 -37.75
N THR A 32 -10.38 -2.64 -38.58
CA THR A 32 -10.23 -3.90 -39.32
C THR A 32 -10.11 -5.09 -38.36
N ASP A 33 -10.44 -6.29 -38.85
CA ASP A 33 -10.33 -7.53 -38.06
C ASP A 33 -8.90 -7.75 -37.53
N ASN A 34 -7.88 -7.42 -38.33
CA ASN A 34 -6.48 -7.47 -37.90
C ASN A 34 -6.18 -6.46 -36.78
N ALA A 35 -6.70 -5.24 -36.87
CA ALA A 35 -6.52 -4.22 -35.85
C ALA A 35 -7.20 -4.61 -34.53
N ARG A 36 -8.41 -5.19 -34.59
CA ARG A 36 -9.11 -5.70 -33.38
C ARG A 36 -8.37 -6.88 -32.75
N SER A 37 -7.81 -7.79 -33.55
CA SER A 37 -6.95 -8.87 -33.03
C SER A 37 -5.73 -8.31 -32.31
N LYS A 38 -5.04 -7.32 -32.90
CA LYS A 38 -3.88 -6.67 -32.26
C LYS A 38 -4.25 -5.92 -30.99
N LEU A 39 -5.44 -5.30 -30.94
CA LEU A 39 -5.95 -4.67 -29.73
C LEU A 39 -6.18 -5.70 -28.62
N ASN A 40 -6.74 -6.87 -28.97
CA ASN A 40 -6.87 -7.99 -28.03
C ASN A 40 -5.51 -8.54 -27.59
N ASP A 41 -4.52 -8.60 -28.48
CA ASP A 41 -3.16 -9.01 -28.12
C ASP A 41 -2.52 -8.03 -27.13
N LEU A 42 -2.75 -6.72 -27.30
CA LEU A 42 -2.27 -5.67 -26.39
C LEU A 42 -2.81 -5.88 -24.96
N ILE A 43 -4.10 -6.17 -24.81
CA ILE A 43 -4.73 -6.47 -23.51
C ILE A 43 -4.03 -7.65 -22.81
N ASN A 44 -3.59 -8.64 -23.57
CA ASN A 44 -2.98 -9.87 -23.05
C ASN A 44 -1.44 -9.82 -22.97
N THR A 45 -0.83 -8.64 -23.17
CA THR A 45 0.63 -8.53 -23.21
C THR A 45 1.24 -8.73 -21.82
N ARG A 46 2.28 -9.58 -21.74
CA ARG A 46 3.01 -9.89 -20.49
C ARG A 46 3.72 -8.68 -19.86
N THR A 47 3.87 -7.57 -20.59
CA THR A 47 4.56 -6.36 -20.11
C THR A 47 3.86 -5.74 -18.91
N ASN A 48 2.52 -5.75 -18.88
CA ASN A 48 1.75 -5.19 -17.76
C ASN A 48 1.97 -5.99 -16.47
N ALA A 49 2.04 -7.32 -16.57
CA ALA A 49 2.30 -8.19 -15.42
C ALA A 49 3.69 -7.94 -14.80
N VAL A 50 4.73 -7.74 -15.64
CA VAL A 50 6.08 -7.43 -15.14
C VAL A 50 6.09 -6.08 -14.44
N TYR A 51 5.44 -5.06 -15.01
CA TYR A 51 5.42 -3.74 -14.40
C TYR A 51 4.64 -3.73 -13.07
N GLN A 52 3.48 -4.41 -13.00
CA GLN A 52 2.75 -4.62 -11.75
C GLN A 52 3.62 -5.31 -10.68
N GLN A 53 4.36 -6.36 -11.05
CA GLN A 53 5.28 -7.03 -10.14
C GLN A 53 6.38 -6.09 -9.61
N GLN A 54 6.96 -5.27 -10.49
CA GLN A 54 7.98 -4.29 -10.10
C GLN A 54 7.42 -3.21 -9.18
N VAL A 55 6.17 -2.78 -9.39
CA VAL A 55 5.48 -1.84 -8.49
C VAL A 55 5.32 -2.46 -7.10
N SER A 56 4.78 -3.68 -7.01
CA SER A 56 4.63 -4.38 -5.72
C SER A 56 5.96 -4.59 -5.00
N GLU A 57 7.01 -4.97 -5.74
CA GLU A 57 8.35 -5.15 -5.19
C GLU A 57 8.94 -3.82 -4.70
N SER A 58 8.74 -2.73 -5.43
CA SER A 58 9.20 -1.40 -5.04
C SER A 58 8.53 -0.93 -3.73
N ILE A 59 7.22 -1.13 -3.59
CA ILE A 59 6.49 -0.83 -2.34
C ILE A 59 7.06 -1.65 -1.18
N ARG A 60 7.31 -2.95 -1.40
CA ARG A 60 7.90 -3.84 -0.39
C ARG A 60 9.30 -3.38 0.04
N LEU A 61 10.14 -2.97 -0.91
CA LEU A 61 11.50 -2.47 -0.63
C LEU A 61 11.48 -1.13 0.11
N LEU A 62 10.58 -0.21 -0.26
CA LEU A 62 10.38 1.05 0.46
C LEU A 62 9.95 0.81 1.90
N GLY A 63 8.92 -0.03 2.12
CA GLY A 63 8.50 -0.41 3.47
C GLY A 63 9.61 -1.10 4.26
N SER A 64 10.40 -1.95 3.59
CA SER A 64 11.54 -2.59 4.24
C SER A 64 12.58 -1.56 4.68
N SER A 65 12.92 -0.61 3.81
CA SER A 65 13.92 0.42 4.10
C SER A 65 13.48 1.34 5.24
N VAL A 66 12.22 1.81 5.23
CA VAL A 66 11.64 2.62 6.31
C VAL A 66 11.68 1.84 7.63
N GLY A 67 11.20 0.61 7.65
CA GLY A 67 11.22 -0.19 8.86
C GLY A 67 12.64 -0.41 9.40
N ASP A 68 13.63 -0.67 8.55
CA ASP A 68 15.01 -0.91 8.98
C ASP A 68 15.66 0.34 9.59
N ILE A 69 15.34 1.52 9.07
CA ILE A 69 15.82 2.80 9.59
C ILE A 69 15.18 3.10 10.95
N HIS A 70 13.86 2.89 11.09
CA HIS A 70 13.14 3.06 12.36
C HIS A 70 13.60 2.06 13.43
N ASP A 71 13.78 0.79 13.06
CA ASP A 71 14.32 -0.23 13.97
C ASP A 71 15.71 0.17 14.50
N ARG A 72 16.60 0.71 13.63
CA ARG A 72 17.92 1.21 14.03
C ARG A 72 17.83 2.41 14.96
N LEU A 73 16.98 3.38 14.64
CA LEU A 73 16.76 4.56 15.47
C LEU A 73 16.28 4.15 16.87
N ARG A 74 15.33 3.22 16.94
CA ARG A 74 14.81 2.69 18.19
C ARG A 74 15.89 2.00 19.03
N THR A 75 16.69 1.10 18.44
CA THR A 75 17.80 0.45 19.16
C THR A 75 18.82 1.45 19.71
N GLN A 76 19.13 2.51 18.96
CA GLN A 76 20.05 3.55 19.45
C GLN A 76 19.42 4.40 20.56
N ASN A 77 18.12 4.69 20.48
CA ASN A 77 17.38 5.37 21.54
C ASN A 77 17.28 4.53 22.82
N GLU A 78 17.05 3.22 22.72
CA GLU A 78 17.07 2.28 23.84
C GLU A 78 18.46 2.23 24.50
N ALA A 79 19.54 2.18 23.70
CA ALA A 79 20.90 2.22 24.20
C ALA A 79 21.20 3.53 24.95
N LEU A 80 20.78 4.67 24.39
CA LEU A 80 20.90 5.98 25.05
C LEU A 80 20.08 6.03 26.35
N ALA A 81 18.86 5.51 26.36
CA ALA A 81 18.02 5.42 27.56
C ALA A 81 18.69 4.56 28.64
N GLY A 82 19.31 3.44 28.26
CA GLY A 82 20.09 2.59 29.16
C GLY A 82 21.31 3.31 29.76
N LEU A 83 22.03 4.13 28.97
CA LEU A 83 23.12 4.97 29.48
C LEU A 83 22.62 6.02 30.47
N LYS A 84 21.50 6.70 30.16
CA LYS A 84 20.86 7.69 31.03
C LYS A 84 20.43 7.07 32.36
N ALA A 85 19.78 5.90 32.32
CA ALA A 85 19.37 5.18 33.52
C ALA A 85 20.57 4.80 34.40
N LYS A 86 21.66 4.27 33.81
CA LYS A 86 22.90 3.95 34.53
C LYS A 86 23.56 5.19 35.14
N ARG A 87 23.50 6.34 34.46
CA ARG A 87 24.01 7.63 34.96
C ARG A 87 23.21 8.11 36.16
N GLU A 88 21.87 8.03 36.08
CA GLU A 88 20.97 8.42 37.17
C GLU A 88 21.13 7.52 38.40
N GLU A 89 21.29 6.21 38.21
CA GLU A 89 21.54 5.27 39.30
C GLU A 89 22.87 5.53 40.02
N LYS A 90 23.94 5.82 39.26
CA LYS A 90 25.28 6.06 39.82
C LYS A 90 25.52 7.49 40.29
N GLY A 91 24.61 8.42 39.96
CA GLY A 91 24.76 9.85 40.25
C GLY A 91 26.00 10.48 39.59
N THR A 92 26.41 9.96 38.42
CA THR A 92 27.60 10.45 37.71
C THR A 92 27.26 11.60 36.75
N ASP A 93 28.27 12.39 36.41
CA ASP A 93 28.14 13.39 35.36
C ASP A 93 27.96 12.74 33.99
N LYS A 94 27.39 13.53 33.07
CA LYS A 94 27.15 13.13 31.69
C LYS A 94 28.48 12.94 30.95
N THR A 95 28.67 11.76 30.37
CA THR A 95 29.89 11.46 29.60
C THR A 95 29.90 12.20 28.26
N GLU A 96 31.09 12.48 27.71
CA GLU A 96 31.23 13.06 26.37
C GLU A 96 30.64 12.15 25.29
N ASP A 97 30.73 10.83 25.47
CA ASP A 97 30.16 9.84 24.56
C ASP A 97 28.63 9.88 24.56
N GLU A 98 27.99 10.06 25.73
CA GLU A 98 26.53 10.24 25.83
C GLU A 98 26.08 11.53 25.13
N GLN A 99 26.80 12.65 25.30
CA GLN A 99 26.49 13.90 24.60
C GLN A 99 26.63 13.78 23.07
N ARG A 100 27.67 13.06 22.62
CA ARG A 100 27.89 12.79 21.19
C ARG A 100 26.78 11.92 20.61
N LEU A 101 26.38 10.87 21.33
CA LEU A 101 25.30 9.98 20.92
C LEU A 101 23.95 10.71 20.83
N GLU A 102 23.63 11.55 21.82
CA GLU A 102 22.41 12.38 21.76
C GLU A 102 22.38 13.32 20.57
N SER A 103 23.49 14.02 20.31
CA SER A 103 23.58 14.96 19.19
C SER A 103 23.44 14.23 17.84
N HIS A 104 24.08 13.06 17.72
CA HIS A 104 23.94 12.20 16.55
C HIS A 104 22.50 11.69 16.39
N LEU A 105 21.84 11.28 17.48
CA LEU A 105 20.48 10.77 17.43
C LEU A 105 19.47 11.83 16.99
N ALA A 106 19.63 13.07 17.44
CA ALA A 106 18.79 14.18 17.00
C ALA A 106 18.94 14.45 15.49
N GLU A 107 20.17 14.42 14.95
CA GLU A 107 20.39 14.56 13.50
C GLU A 107 19.85 13.33 12.74
N PHE A 108 20.04 12.13 13.29
CA PHE A 108 19.60 10.90 12.67
C PHE A 108 18.06 10.82 12.60
N GLU A 109 17.35 11.19 13.67
CA GLU A 109 15.89 11.26 13.73
C GLU A 109 15.33 12.18 12.63
N GLY A 110 15.89 13.39 12.47
CA GLY A 110 15.49 14.29 11.40
C GLY A 110 15.66 13.69 9.99
N ARG A 111 16.75 12.94 9.75
CA ARG A 111 16.94 12.20 8.49
C ARG A 111 15.97 11.03 8.33
N VAL A 112 15.67 10.32 9.43
CA VAL A 112 14.69 9.24 9.43
C VAL A 112 13.32 9.78 9.00
N ASP A 113 12.90 10.91 9.55
CA ASP A 113 11.62 11.54 9.21
C ASP A 113 11.56 11.97 7.75
N GLU A 114 12.62 12.61 7.23
CA GLU A 114 12.71 13.02 5.82
C GLU A 114 12.64 11.83 4.86
N LEU A 115 13.40 10.76 5.15
CA LEU A 115 13.39 9.54 4.34
C LEU A 115 12.06 8.80 4.44
N THR A 116 11.43 8.81 5.61
CA THR A 116 10.11 8.23 5.82
C THR A 116 9.06 8.99 5.02
N PHE A 117 9.11 10.32 5.03
CA PHE A 117 8.20 11.17 4.26
C PHE A 117 8.33 10.97 2.76
N SER A 118 9.55 10.98 2.26
CA SER A 118 9.79 10.72 0.83
C SER A 118 9.40 9.30 0.41
N SER A 119 9.63 8.30 1.26
CA SER A 119 9.23 6.92 1.01
C SER A 119 7.72 6.73 1.02
N GLU A 120 7.00 7.34 1.97
CA GLU A 120 5.53 7.33 2.02
C GLU A 120 4.93 7.92 0.74
N LYS A 121 5.45 9.07 0.31
CA LYS A 121 5.00 9.71 -0.93
C LYS A 121 5.26 8.80 -2.14
N ALA A 122 6.44 8.20 -2.22
CA ALA A 122 6.78 7.26 -3.29
C ALA A 122 5.87 6.02 -3.31
N VAL A 123 5.43 5.52 -2.15
CA VAL A 123 4.45 4.42 -2.08
C VAL A 123 3.10 4.85 -2.66
N ARG A 124 2.61 6.06 -2.35
CA ARG A 124 1.38 6.58 -2.95
C ARG A 124 1.50 6.75 -4.47
N ASP A 125 2.62 7.31 -4.94
CA ASP A 125 2.88 7.46 -6.38
C ASP A 125 2.93 6.09 -7.10
N LEU A 126 3.46 5.05 -6.45
CA LEU A 126 3.47 3.69 -6.97
C LEU A 126 2.07 3.06 -7.00
N ILE A 127 1.24 3.33 -6.00
CA ILE A 127 -0.17 2.89 -5.98
C ILE A 127 -0.95 3.58 -7.11
N ASP A 128 -0.75 4.88 -7.32
CA ASP A 128 -1.38 5.62 -8.42
C ASP A 128 -0.99 5.02 -9.78
N ARG A 129 0.30 4.71 -9.98
CA ARG A 129 0.78 4.03 -11.20
C ARG A 129 0.17 2.65 -11.39
N ARG A 130 -0.05 1.90 -10.30
CA ARG A 130 -0.72 0.59 -10.37
C ARG A 130 -2.18 0.74 -10.81
N ALA A 131 -2.90 1.71 -10.23
CA ALA A 131 -4.28 1.99 -10.61
C ALA A 131 -4.38 2.42 -12.08
N GLU A 132 -3.46 3.28 -12.56
CA GLU A 132 -3.39 3.67 -13.97
C GLU A 132 -3.24 2.46 -14.90
N LEU A 133 -2.42 1.46 -14.54
CA LEU A 133 -2.27 0.24 -15.35
C LEU A 133 -3.53 -0.64 -15.37
N GLU A 134 -4.22 -0.72 -14.24
CA GLU A 134 -5.48 -1.47 -14.14
C GLU A 134 -6.58 -0.79 -14.98
N ASP A 135 -6.66 0.54 -14.92
CA ASP A 135 -7.56 1.33 -15.75
C ASP A 135 -7.21 1.25 -17.24
N GLU A 136 -5.94 1.27 -17.63
CA GLU A 136 -5.52 1.08 -19.02
C GLU A 136 -5.97 -0.26 -19.57
N ALA A 137 -5.87 -1.34 -18.78
CA ALA A 137 -6.34 -2.66 -19.18
C ALA A 137 -7.87 -2.68 -19.39
N ASP A 138 -8.63 -2.05 -18.49
CA ASP A 138 -10.07 -1.90 -18.61
C ASP A 138 -10.48 -1.07 -19.84
N ILE A 139 -9.79 0.06 -20.08
CA ILE A 139 -10.04 0.95 -21.22
C ILE A 139 -9.83 0.20 -22.54
N LEU A 140 -8.73 -0.55 -22.66
CA LEU A 140 -8.44 -1.31 -23.88
C LEU A 140 -9.48 -2.40 -24.12
N LYS A 141 -9.98 -3.04 -23.05
CA LYS A 141 -11.05 -4.03 -23.13
C LYS A 141 -12.37 -3.42 -23.57
N GLU A 142 -12.80 -2.31 -22.97
CA GLU A 142 -14.03 -1.61 -23.37
C GLU A 142 -13.95 -1.09 -24.81
N LEU A 143 -12.77 -0.60 -25.23
CA LEU A 143 -12.52 -0.20 -26.61
C LEU A 143 -12.64 -1.39 -27.58
N TYR A 144 -12.08 -2.55 -27.22
CA TYR A 144 -12.20 -3.77 -28.02
C TYR A 144 -13.65 -4.24 -28.13
N ASP A 145 -14.40 -4.23 -27.04
CA ASP A 145 -15.80 -4.64 -27.00
C ASP A 145 -16.68 -3.71 -27.85
N THR A 146 -16.45 -2.39 -27.74
CA THR A 146 -17.14 -1.37 -28.53
C THR A 146 -16.86 -1.56 -30.03
N ALA A 147 -15.59 -1.66 -30.42
CA ALA A 147 -15.21 -1.85 -31.82
C ALA A 147 -15.70 -3.19 -32.39
N SER A 148 -15.78 -4.22 -31.55
CA SER A 148 -16.31 -5.54 -31.95
C SER A 148 -17.83 -5.52 -32.11
N ALA A 149 -18.55 -4.74 -31.30
CA ALA A 149 -19.99 -4.53 -31.43
C ALA A 149 -20.33 -3.75 -32.71
N GLU A 150 -19.64 -2.63 -32.97
CA GLU A 150 -19.79 -1.84 -34.19
C GLU A 150 -19.55 -2.69 -35.46
N ALA A 151 -18.48 -3.49 -35.47
CA ALA A 151 -18.19 -4.37 -36.59
C ALA A 151 -19.25 -5.48 -36.79
N ARG A 152 -19.94 -5.92 -35.73
CA ARG A 152 -21.05 -6.88 -35.83
C ARG A 152 -22.30 -6.20 -36.39
N GLN A 153 -22.62 -4.99 -35.97
CA GLN A 153 -23.76 -4.21 -36.47
C GLN A 153 -23.62 -3.93 -37.97
N GLN A 154 -22.45 -3.43 -38.40
CA GLN A 154 -22.18 -3.15 -39.82
C GLN A 154 -22.33 -4.38 -40.72
N ARG A 155 -21.93 -5.57 -40.25
CA ARG A 155 -22.13 -6.83 -41.00
C ARG A 155 -23.60 -7.20 -41.09
N GLN A 156 -24.37 -7.06 -40.00
CA GLN A 156 -25.80 -7.38 -39.98
C GLN A 156 -26.64 -6.44 -40.86
N GLU A 157 -26.24 -5.17 -40.98
CA GLU A 157 -26.89 -4.19 -41.85
C GLU A 157 -26.55 -4.45 -43.32
N GLN A 158 -25.29 -4.77 -43.65
CA GLN A 158 -24.90 -5.21 -45.00
C GLN A 158 -25.62 -6.49 -45.46
N GLU A 159 -25.96 -7.39 -44.54
CA GLU A 159 -26.72 -8.61 -44.84
C GLU A 159 -28.23 -8.35 -45.02
N GLN A 160 -28.76 -7.24 -44.47
CA GLN A 160 -30.18 -6.87 -44.57
C GLN A 160 -30.50 -5.99 -45.78
N GLU A 161 -29.55 -5.16 -46.24
CA GLU A 161 -29.71 -4.33 -47.44
C GLU A 161 -29.27 -5.10 -48.70
N GLY A 162 -30.19 -5.88 -49.26
CA GLY A 162 -30.00 -6.52 -50.57
C GLY A 162 -29.82 -5.51 -51.71
N GLU A 163 -29.04 -5.91 -52.72
CA GLU A 163 -28.73 -5.25 -54.01
C GLU A 163 -29.77 -4.20 -54.47
N GLY A 164 -29.66 -2.93 -54.06
CA GLY A 164 -30.65 -1.94 -54.55
C GLY A 164 -30.71 -0.53 -53.98
N SER A 165 -29.70 -0.02 -53.27
CA SER A 165 -29.68 1.41 -52.88
C SER A 165 -28.26 1.97 -53.01
N ASP A 166 -28.10 2.98 -53.87
CA ASP A 166 -26.84 3.68 -54.15
C ASP A 166 -26.54 4.79 -53.12
N GLU A 167 -27.37 4.93 -52.08
CA GLU A 167 -27.17 5.87 -50.99
C GLU A 167 -26.52 5.13 -49.81
N ARG A 168 -25.20 4.95 -49.91
CA ARG A 168 -24.35 4.55 -48.78
C ARG A 168 -24.36 5.66 -47.73
N GLU A 169 -25.36 5.69 -46.85
CA GLU A 169 -25.16 6.25 -45.51
C GLU A 169 -24.23 5.30 -44.78
N GLN A 170 -22.92 5.46 -45.02
CA GLN A 170 -21.90 4.86 -44.17
C GLN A 170 -22.18 5.34 -42.76
N LEU A 171 -22.76 4.47 -41.93
CA LEU A 171 -22.89 4.70 -40.49
C LEU A 171 -21.53 5.19 -40.00
N ALA A 172 -21.50 6.44 -39.57
CA ALA A 172 -20.29 7.12 -39.15
C ALA A 172 -19.66 6.28 -38.03
N ALA A 173 -18.62 5.52 -38.35
CA ALA A 173 -17.97 4.69 -37.34
C ALA A 173 -17.30 5.63 -36.34
N SER A 174 -17.53 5.41 -35.05
CA SER A 174 -16.93 6.28 -34.04
C SER A 174 -15.40 6.23 -34.14
N SER A 175 -14.73 7.37 -33.98
CA SER A 175 -13.27 7.39 -34.06
C SER A 175 -12.69 6.63 -32.87
N ALA A 176 -12.05 5.48 -33.11
CA ALA A 176 -11.48 4.64 -32.05
C ALA A 176 -10.50 5.40 -31.11
N ILE A 177 -9.78 6.40 -31.66
CA ILE A 177 -8.86 7.25 -30.89
C ILE A 177 -9.63 8.19 -29.97
N GLU A 178 -10.74 8.76 -30.44
CA GLU A 178 -11.57 9.65 -29.63
C GLU A 178 -12.30 8.88 -28.53
N THR A 179 -12.82 7.69 -28.86
CA THR A 179 -13.38 6.76 -27.88
C THR A 179 -12.34 6.40 -26.82
N PHE A 180 -11.11 6.05 -27.21
CA PHE A 180 -10.02 5.80 -26.26
C PHE A 180 -9.73 7.01 -25.35
N LYS A 181 -9.59 8.21 -25.92
CA LYS A 181 -9.35 9.44 -25.14
C LYS A 181 -10.48 9.74 -24.16
N LYS A 182 -11.73 9.54 -24.58
CA LYS A 182 -12.91 9.73 -23.74
C LYS A 182 -12.94 8.73 -22.58
N LEU A 183 -12.66 7.45 -22.84
CA LEU A 183 -12.58 6.42 -21.81
C LEU A 183 -11.46 6.71 -20.80
N ARG A 184 -10.28 7.12 -21.29
CA ARG A 184 -9.16 7.53 -20.43
C ARG A 184 -9.52 8.72 -19.55
N ALA A 185 -10.10 9.78 -20.13
CA ALA A 185 -10.52 10.96 -19.38
C ALA A 185 -11.61 10.63 -18.35
N ARG A 186 -12.52 9.69 -18.66
CA ARG A 186 -13.54 9.21 -17.72
C ARG A 186 -12.91 8.50 -16.52
N LYS A 187 -12.03 7.53 -16.75
CA LYS A 187 -11.31 6.80 -15.69
C LYS A 187 -10.42 7.72 -14.85
N GLU A 188 -9.70 8.64 -15.49
CA GLU A 188 -8.88 9.64 -14.80
C GLU A 188 -9.74 10.56 -13.90
N ALA A 189 -10.89 11.01 -14.38
CA ALA A 189 -11.83 11.80 -13.57
C ALA A 189 -12.43 10.98 -12.42
N GLU A 190 -12.78 9.72 -12.63
CA GLU A 190 -13.25 8.81 -11.57
C GLU A 190 -12.19 8.65 -10.48
N TYR A 191 -10.93 8.40 -10.86
CA TYR A 191 -9.82 8.21 -9.92
C TYR A 191 -9.45 9.49 -9.15
N THR A 192 -9.36 10.63 -9.85
CA THR A 192 -9.00 11.92 -9.24
C THR A 192 -10.08 12.46 -8.30
N ASN A 193 -11.35 12.12 -8.53
CA ASN A 193 -12.46 12.45 -7.62
C ASN A 193 -12.45 11.61 -6.33
N MET A 194 -11.69 10.52 -6.27
CA MET A 194 -11.58 9.72 -5.05
C MET A 194 -10.74 10.45 -3.99
N SER A 195 -11.24 10.43 -2.75
CA SER A 195 -10.50 10.93 -1.59
C SER A 195 -9.21 10.11 -1.36
N ALA A 196 -8.22 10.71 -0.69
CA ALA A 196 -6.99 10.00 -0.33
C ALA A 196 -7.26 8.73 0.51
N ARG A 197 -8.29 8.76 1.37
CA ARG A 197 -8.73 7.59 2.14
C ARG A 197 -9.21 6.44 1.23
N GLN A 198 -9.99 6.75 0.20
CA GLN A 198 -10.47 5.74 -0.75
C GLN A 198 -9.31 5.17 -1.59
N ARG A 199 -8.37 6.02 -2.04
CA ARG A 199 -7.24 5.59 -2.86
C ARG A 199 -6.20 4.78 -2.10
N TYR A 200 -5.87 5.20 -0.89
CA TYR A 200 -4.71 4.67 -0.17
C TYR A 200 -5.09 3.93 1.11
N ALA A 201 -5.97 4.47 1.96
CA ALA A 201 -6.25 3.86 3.26
C ALA A 201 -6.93 2.48 3.15
N LEU A 202 -7.78 2.30 2.12
CA LEU A 202 -8.39 1.01 1.78
C LEU A 202 -7.47 0.10 0.95
N ASN A 203 -6.34 0.61 0.50
CA ASN A 203 -5.38 -0.16 -0.28
C ASN A 203 -4.50 -0.99 0.64
N ASN A 204 -4.48 -2.30 0.41
CA ASN A 204 -3.70 -3.24 1.20
C ASN A 204 -2.19 -3.03 1.09
N ASP A 205 -1.70 -2.53 -0.04
CA ASP A 205 -0.27 -2.25 -0.22
C ASP A 205 0.16 -1.10 0.71
N TYR A 206 -0.66 -0.05 0.80
CA TYR A 206 -0.45 1.05 1.73
C TYR A 206 -0.64 0.60 3.19
N ALA A 207 -1.66 -0.20 3.47
CA ALA A 207 -1.89 -0.75 4.81
C ALA A 207 -0.71 -1.60 5.29
N GLY A 208 -0.14 -2.43 4.40
CA GLY A 208 1.06 -3.20 4.68
C GLY A 208 2.28 -2.32 4.97
N PHE A 209 2.51 -1.30 4.13
CA PHE A 209 3.55 -0.30 4.37
C PHE A 209 3.39 0.41 5.72
N LYS A 210 2.18 0.90 6.02
CA LYS A 210 1.87 1.62 7.26
C LYS A 210 2.03 0.72 8.49
N LYS A 211 1.63 -0.56 8.38
CA LYS A 211 1.83 -1.55 9.45
C LYS A 211 3.32 -1.78 9.73
N VAL A 212 4.16 -1.92 8.70
CA VAL A 212 5.62 -2.08 8.86
C VAL A 212 6.24 -0.86 9.51
N TRP A 213 5.90 0.33 9.02
CA TRP A 213 6.40 1.57 9.58
C TRP A 213 5.98 1.74 11.05
N HIS A 214 4.70 1.55 11.36
CA HIS A 214 4.19 1.67 12.72
C HIS A 214 4.83 0.65 13.67
N ASP A 215 4.93 -0.62 13.27
CA ASP A 215 5.57 -1.66 14.08
C ASP A 215 7.05 -1.34 14.37
N ALA A 216 7.77 -0.77 13.40
CA ALA A 216 9.14 -0.32 13.60
C ALA A 216 9.25 0.94 14.47
N MET A 217 8.30 1.87 14.39
CA MET A 217 8.30 3.08 15.22
C MET A 217 7.91 2.77 16.67
N ALA A 218 6.79 2.06 16.86
CA ALA A 218 6.17 1.85 18.17
C ALA A 218 6.80 0.69 18.96
N GLY A 219 7.45 -0.25 18.29
CA GLY A 219 8.01 -1.44 18.93
C GLY A 219 6.96 -2.50 19.30
N GLU A 220 7.36 -3.50 20.09
CA GLU A 220 6.48 -4.61 20.48
C GLU A 220 5.46 -4.23 21.56
N ASP A 221 5.83 -3.32 22.46
CA ASP A 221 5.01 -2.83 23.56
C ASP A 221 4.27 -1.52 23.22
N GLY A 222 4.36 -1.08 21.96
CA GLY A 222 3.74 0.15 21.51
C GLY A 222 2.21 0.07 21.38
N PRO A 223 1.53 1.22 21.27
CA PRO A 223 0.09 1.27 20.97
C PRO A 223 -0.25 0.46 19.70
N PRO A 224 -1.48 -0.04 19.54
CA PRO A 224 -1.88 -0.68 18.29
C PRO A 224 -1.92 0.32 17.14
N LEU A 225 -1.75 -0.17 15.90
CA LEU A 225 -1.88 0.63 14.70
C LEU A 225 -3.29 1.29 14.66
N PRO A 226 -3.40 2.62 14.52
CA PRO A 226 -4.69 3.29 14.45
C PRO A 226 -5.49 2.82 13.24
N ASP A 227 -6.82 2.97 13.32
CA ASP A 227 -7.72 2.63 12.22
C ASP A 227 -7.36 3.38 10.92
N ALA A 228 -7.59 2.73 9.77
CA ALA A 228 -7.29 3.28 8.45
C ALA A 228 -7.97 4.64 8.18
N SER A 229 -9.12 4.88 8.81
CA SER A 229 -9.82 6.18 8.78
C SER A 229 -8.98 7.35 9.31
N ARG A 230 -8.05 7.11 10.23
CA ARG A 230 -7.19 8.12 10.87
C ARG A 230 -5.83 8.29 10.18
N TRP A 231 -5.54 7.56 9.11
CA TRP A 231 -4.23 7.64 8.44
C TRP A 231 -4.05 8.88 7.57
N PHE A 232 -5.15 9.54 7.20
CA PHE A 232 -5.13 10.74 6.37
C PHE A 232 -6.00 11.82 6.99
N THR A 233 -5.54 13.06 6.91
CA THR A 233 -6.31 14.24 7.31
C THR A 233 -7.49 14.49 6.34
N GLN A 234 -8.39 15.41 6.70
CA GLN A 234 -9.48 15.82 5.81
C GLN A 234 -8.97 16.38 4.47
N ASP A 235 -7.80 17.02 4.49
CA ASP A 235 -7.11 17.56 3.29
C ASP A 235 -6.39 16.48 2.47
N GLY A 236 -6.47 15.21 2.89
CA GLY A 236 -5.85 14.08 2.19
C GLY A 236 -4.33 13.96 2.38
N GLN A 237 -3.76 14.68 3.35
CA GLN A 237 -2.36 14.52 3.73
C GLN A 237 -2.17 13.31 4.66
N PRO A 238 -1.11 12.53 4.49
CA PRO A 238 -0.82 11.40 5.38
C PRO A 238 -0.43 11.91 6.78
N VAL A 239 -0.95 11.26 7.82
CA VAL A 239 -0.56 11.52 9.20
C VAL A 239 0.77 10.83 9.47
N MET A 240 1.83 11.63 9.64
CA MET A 240 3.19 11.11 9.74
C MET A 240 3.59 10.71 11.15
N ASN A 241 3.18 11.47 12.16
CA ASN A 241 3.52 11.21 13.56
C ASN A 241 2.28 10.83 14.36
N GLY A 242 2.39 9.79 15.20
CA GLY A 242 1.32 9.34 16.10
C GLY A 242 0.85 10.39 17.12
N ALA A 243 1.60 11.49 17.28
CA ALA A 243 1.27 12.60 18.18
C ALA A 243 0.18 13.55 17.63
N ASN A 244 -0.06 13.59 16.32
CA ASN A 244 -1.05 14.48 15.69
C ASN A 244 -2.39 13.79 15.37
N ALA A 245 -2.62 12.58 15.88
CA ALA A 245 -3.90 11.88 15.75
C ALA A 245 -4.97 12.38 16.73
N GLY A 246 -4.71 13.46 17.48
CA GLY A 246 -5.58 13.99 18.54
C GLY A 246 -6.34 15.27 18.19
N ASP A 247 -6.35 15.73 16.93
CA ASP A 247 -7.07 16.96 16.51
C ASP A 247 -8.15 16.69 15.45
N ALA A 248 -8.60 15.44 15.34
CA ALA A 248 -9.74 15.07 14.50
C ALA A 248 -10.90 14.62 15.41
N ASP A 249 -11.71 15.60 15.81
CA ASP A 249 -13.06 15.52 16.37
C ASP A 249 -13.31 14.45 17.45
N ASP A 250 -13.41 14.95 18.68
CA ASP A 250 -13.95 14.30 19.87
C ASP A 250 -15.46 14.07 19.65
N ASP A 251 -15.87 12.82 19.37
CA ASP A 251 -17.13 12.26 19.85
C ASP A 251 -17.25 10.76 19.52
N ASP A 252 -17.46 9.99 20.59
CA ASP A 252 -17.93 8.60 20.71
C ASP A 252 -16.98 7.40 20.40
N ASP A 253 -16.78 6.60 21.46
CA ASP A 253 -16.27 5.21 21.53
C ASP A 253 -14.74 4.92 21.56
N ASP A 254 -13.96 5.67 22.34
CA ASP A 254 -12.55 5.31 22.59
C ASP A 254 -12.38 4.32 23.78
N ILE A 255 -12.59 3.01 23.52
CA ILE A 255 -11.81 2.00 24.25
C ILE A 255 -10.37 2.09 23.72
N ALA A 256 -9.54 2.86 24.42
CA ALA A 256 -8.10 2.88 24.17
C ALA A 256 -7.49 1.53 24.58
N VAL A 257 -7.31 0.65 23.59
CA VAL A 257 -6.54 -0.59 23.79
C VAL A 257 -5.09 -0.20 24.05
N ALA A 258 -4.68 -0.22 25.32
CA ALA A 258 -3.35 0.21 25.74
C ALA A 258 -2.22 -0.69 25.21
N ARG A 259 -2.53 -1.95 24.85
CA ARG A 259 -1.57 -2.94 24.33
C ARG A 259 -2.28 -4.10 23.63
N GLU A 260 -1.72 -4.56 22.52
CA GLU A 260 -2.13 -5.80 21.85
C GLU A 260 -0.94 -6.77 21.76
N THR A 261 -0.98 -7.86 22.52
CA THR A 261 0.05 -8.91 22.44
C THR A 261 -0.29 -9.88 21.30
N ILE A 262 0.30 -9.66 20.12
CA ILE A 262 0.13 -10.55 18.97
C ILE A 262 1.18 -11.67 19.06
N SER A 263 0.73 -12.93 19.04
CA SER A 263 1.63 -14.08 19.07
C SER A 263 2.40 -14.25 17.76
N ILE A 264 3.70 -14.53 17.86
CA ILE A 264 4.57 -14.90 16.72
C ILE A 264 4.36 -16.34 16.22
N ASN A 265 3.60 -17.14 16.97
CA ASN A 265 3.26 -18.52 16.63
C ASN A 265 2.04 -18.56 15.73
N CYS A 266 2.03 -19.48 14.77
CA CYS A 266 0.90 -19.68 13.89
C CYS A 266 -0.28 -20.31 14.64
N PRO A 267 -1.51 -19.78 14.53
CA PRO A 267 -2.68 -20.39 15.17
C PRO A 267 -3.01 -21.81 14.67
N LEU A 268 -2.55 -22.17 13.45
CA LEU A 268 -2.74 -23.49 12.85
C LEU A 268 -1.71 -24.52 13.33
N THR A 269 -0.42 -24.17 13.30
CA THR A 269 0.66 -25.14 13.59
C THR A 269 1.18 -25.05 15.02
N LEU A 270 0.85 -23.98 15.74
CA LEU A 270 1.38 -23.63 17.05
C LEU A 270 2.91 -23.45 17.08
N GLN A 271 3.53 -23.32 15.91
CA GLN A 271 4.97 -23.11 15.74
C GLN A 271 5.27 -21.66 15.33
N PRO A 272 6.47 -21.13 15.61
CA PRO A 272 6.90 -19.83 15.11
C PRO A 272 6.77 -19.76 13.59
N MET A 273 6.06 -18.74 13.10
CA MET A 273 5.86 -18.54 11.66
C MET A 273 7.20 -18.32 10.94
N LYS A 274 7.30 -18.80 9.70
CA LYS A 274 8.42 -18.56 8.77
C LYS A 274 8.00 -17.63 7.64
N ASP A 275 6.81 -17.86 7.09
CA ASP A 275 6.23 -17.06 6.01
C ASP A 275 4.80 -16.63 6.38
N PRO A 276 4.65 -15.56 7.22
CA PRO A 276 3.37 -15.11 7.73
C PRO A 276 2.55 -14.39 6.64
N TYR A 277 1.32 -14.84 6.42
CA TYR A 277 0.36 -14.25 5.47
C TYR A 277 -0.90 -13.83 6.22
N THR A 278 -1.32 -12.59 5.97
CA THR A 278 -2.52 -12.00 6.57
C THR A 278 -3.62 -11.92 5.52
N ASN A 279 -4.84 -12.20 5.93
CA ASN A 279 -6.00 -12.09 5.06
C ASN A 279 -6.50 -10.64 4.96
N ARG A 280 -7.11 -10.28 3.83
CA ARG A 280 -7.67 -8.93 3.60
C ARG A 280 -9.03 -8.73 4.28
N ASN A 281 -9.81 -9.80 4.40
CA ASN A 281 -11.16 -9.82 4.96
C ASN A 281 -11.18 -10.16 6.45
N CYS A 282 -10.16 -10.87 6.96
CA CYS A 282 -9.93 -11.06 8.40
C CYS A 282 -8.51 -10.69 8.80
N LYS A 283 -8.34 -10.03 9.95
CA LYS A 283 -7.02 -9.57 10.45
C LYS A 283 -6.15 -10.71 11.01
N HIS A 284 -6.35 -11.96 10.57
CA HIS A 284 -5.64 -13.14 11.07
C HIS A 284 -4.43 -13.48 10.19
N THR A 285 -3.31 -13.77 10.85
CA THR A 285 -2.05 -14.13 10.21
C THR A 285 -1.76 -15.62 10.40
N PHE A 286 -1.37 -16.29 9.32
CA PHE A 286 -1.04 -17.71 9.32
C PHE A 286 0.28 -17.99 8.59
N GLU A 287 0.88 -19.14 8.86
CA GLU A 287 1.99 -19.66 8.06
C GLU A 287 1.48 -20.08 6.67
N LYS A 288 2.08 -19.56 5.60
CA LYS A 288 1.66 -19.81 4.21
C LYS A 288 1.55 -21.30 3.89
N SER A 289 2.58 -22.06 4.22
CA SER A 289 2.65 -23.50 3.92
C SER A 289 1.51 -24.28 4.59
N ALA A 290 1.27 -24.02 5.88
CA ALA A 290 0.20 -24.65 6.65
C ALA A 290 -1.20 -24.22 6.17
N LEU A 291 -1.38 -22.95 5.83
CA LEU A 291 -2.66 -22.44 5.34
C LEU A 291 -3.02 -23.01 3.97
N LEU A 292 -2.03 -23.17 3.08
CA LEU A 292 -2.23 -23.82 1.79
C LEU A 292 -2.58 -25.31 1.93
N GLU A 293 -2.02 -26.00 2.93
CA GLU A 293 -2.36 -27.39 3.23
C GLU A 293 -3.78 -27.52 3.81
N TYR A 294 -4.17 -26.59 4.68
CA TYR A 294 -5.53 -26.52 5.24
C TYR A 294 -6.59 -26.27 4.16
N LEU A 295 -6.29 -25.42 3.17
CA LEU A 295 -7.23 -25.05 2.12
C LEU A 295 -7.45 -26.20 1.12
N PRO A 296 -8.71 -26.61 0.87
CA PRO A 296 -9.00 -27.68 -0.07
C PRO A 296 -8.61 -27.29 -1.50
N MET A 297 -8.19 -28.27 -2.29
CA MET A 297 -7.84 -28.07 -3.70
C MET A 297 -9.01 -27.55 -4.55
N ARG A 298 -10.24 -27.83 -4.13
CA ARG A 298 -11.48 -27.31 -4.74
C ARG A 298 -12.45 -26.94 -3.64
N GLY A 299 -13.14 -25.81 -3.81
CA GLY A 299 -14.10 -25.29 -2.85
C GLY A 299 -13.51 -24.21 -1.94
N GLU A 300 -14.31 -23.83 -0.94
CA GLU A 300 -13.98 -22.81 0.05
C GLU A 300 -13.96 -23.46 1.44
N SER A 301 -13.09 -22.98 2.31
CA SER A 301 -13.05 -23.36 3.72
C SER A 301 -13.07 -22.12 4.60
N GLN A 302 -13.65 -22.25 5.78
CA GLN A 302 -13.70 -21.20 6.79
C GLN A 302 -12.31 -20.94 7.39
N CYS A 303 -12.09 -19.71 7.85
CA CYS A 303 -10.90 -19.30 8.57
C CYS A 303 -10.59 -20.25 9.75
N PRO A 304 -9.36 -20.79 9.84
CA PRO A 304 -8.96 -21.66 10.95
C PRO A 304 -8.98 -20.98 12.32
N GLN A 305 -8.99 -19.64 12.34
CA GLN A 305 -9.10 -18.92 13.60
C GLN A 305 -10.47 -19.16 14.23
N ALA A 306 -10.46 -19.68 15.45
CA ALA A 306 -11.68 -19.94 16.21
C ALA A 306 -12.56 -18.66 16.27
N GLY A 307 -13.83 -18.81 15.89
CA GLY A 307 -14.81 -17.71 15.91
C GLY A 307 -14.83 -16.81 14.67
N CYS A 308 -13.94 -17.00 13.70
CA CYS A 308 -13.96 -16.23 12.45
C CYS A 308 -14.82 -16.92 11.38
N SER A 309 -15.85 -16.24 10.86
CA SER A 309 -16.78 -16.77 9.85
C SER A 309 -16.35 -16.54 8.40
N GLN A 310 -15.22 -15.87 8.16
CA GLN A 310 -14.73 -15.61 6.81
C GLN A 310 -14.33 -16.91 6.11
N SER A 311 -14.68 -17.04 4.84
CA SER A 311 -14.37 -18.22 4.02
C SER A 311 -13.51 -17.84 2.83
N PHE A 312 -12.58 -18.70 2.46
CA PHE A 312 -11.63 -18.44 1.38
C PHE A 312 -11.30 -19.70 0.58
N ALA A 313 -10.91 -19.49 -0.67
CA ALA A 313 -10.57 -20.54 -1.62
C ALA A 313 -9.07 -20.53 -1.92
N ARG A 314 -8.48 -21.72 -2.08
CA ARG A 314 -7.08 -21.87 -2.50
C ARG A 314 -6.78 -21.16 -3.82
N ALA A 315 -7.73 -21.17 -4.76
CA ALA A 315 -7.57 -20.56 -6.08
C ALA A 315 -7.43 -19.02 -6.03
N ARG A 316 -7.95 -18.38 -4.97
CA ARG A 316 -7.86 -16.93 -4.77
C ARG A 316 -6.83 -16.57 -3.69
N PHE A 317 -5.93 -17.47 -3.33
CA PHE A 317 -4.98 -17.24 -2.23
C PHE A 317 -4.17 -15.93 -2.41
N ASP A 318 -3.59 -15.71 -3.59
CA ASP A 318 -2.78 -14.52 -3.86
C ASP A 318 -3.61 -13.22 -3.91
N HIS A 319 -4.92 -13.35 -4.12
CA HIS A 319 -5.86 -12.24 -4.06
C HIS A 319 -6.31 -11.96 -2.62
N ASP A 320 -6.66 -13.00 -1.85
CA ASP A 320 -7.29 -12.86 -0.53
C ASP A 320 -6.27 -12.69 0.60
N PHE A 321 -5.02 -13.12 0.40
CA PHE A 321 -3.93 -13.02 1.37
C PHE A 321 -2.76 -12.20 0.85
N PHE A 322 -2.01 -11.60 1.76
CA PHE A 322 -0.80 -10.86 1.47
C PHE A 322 0.31 -11.19 2.49
N PRO A 323 1.59 -11.16 2.08
CA PRO A 323 2.70 -11.39 2.98
C PRO A 323 2.79 -10.29 4.04
N ASP A 324 2.83 -10.68 5.32
CA ASP A 324 2.85 -9.76 6.45
C ASP A 324 4.29 -9.43 6.87
N GLN A 325 4.86 -8.43 6.19
CA GLN A 325 6.23 -8.00 6.44
C GLN A 325 6.45 -7.48 7.88
N ALA A 326 5.41 -6.93 8.52
CA ALA A 326 5.49 -6.49 9.90
C ALA A 326 5.63 -7.69 10.85
N MET A 327 4.85 -8.75 10.63
CA MET A 327 5.01 -10.00 11.40
C MET A 327 6.36 -10.67 11.15
N VAL A 328 6.88 -10.67 9.91
CA VAL A 328 8.25 -11.15 9.63
C VAL A 328 9.29 -10.42 10.49
N ARG A 329 9.19 -9.09 10.55
CA ARG A 329 10.09 -8.25 11.35
C ARG A 329 9.98 -8.54 12.83
N ARG A 330 8.75 -8.64 13.34
CA ARG A 330 8.49 -9.02 14.74
C ARG A 330 9.10 -10.37 15.10
N ILE A 331 8.89 -11.39 14.25
CA ILE A 331 9.49 -12.72 14.44
C ILE A 331 11.02 -12.64 14.46
N LYS A 332 11.61 -11.83 13.56
CA LYS A 332 13.07 -11.64 13.49
C LYS A 332 13.60 -10.99 14.77
N ARG A 333 12.93 -9.95 15.29
CA ARG A 333 13.30 -9.29 16.55
C ARG A 333 13.19 -10.25 17.73
N ALA A 334 12.08 -10.96 17.87
CA ALA A 334 11.89 -11.94 18.93
C ALA A 334 12.96 -13.05 18.90
N ARG A 335 13.32 -13.57 17.72
CA ARG A 335 14.41 -14.57 17.58
C ARG A 335 15.78 -13.99 17.94
N GLN A 336 16.05 -12.74 17.58
CA GLN A 336 17.30 -12.07 17.93
C GLN A 336 17.41 -11.84 19.44
N ALA A 337 16.32 -11.42 20.08
CA ALA A 337 16.25 -11.25 21.53
C ALA A 337 16.44 -12.58 22.28
N GLN A 338 15.81 -13.66 21.81
CA GLN A 338 16.02 -15.02 22.36
C GLN A 338 17.49 -15.46 22.23
N ALA A 339 18.09 -15.29 21.05
CA ALA A 339 19.49 -15.65 20.84
C ALA A 339 20.47 -14.83 21.71
N GLN A 340 20.16 -13.57 21.98
CA GLN A 340 20.95 -12.75 22.91
C GLN A 340 20.84 -13.25 24.34
N GLN A 341 19.62 -13.55 24.81
CA GLN A 341 19.39 -14.11 26.14
C GLN A 341 20.09 -15.48 26.32
N ASP A 342 20.04 -16.34 25.31
CA ASP A 342 20.72 -17.64 25.36
C ASP A 342 22.24 -17.49 25.48
N MET A 343 22.85 -16.52 24.79
CA MET A 343 24.30 -16.25 24.92
C MET A 343 24.65 -15.61 26.27
N GLU A 344 23.81 -14.73 26.81
CA GLU A 344 24.01 -14.14 28.14
C GLU A 344 23.95 -15.21 29.26
N MET A 345 23.15 -16.26 29.08
CA MET A 345 23.09 -17.39 30.03
C MET A 345 24.33 -18.31 29.97
N ASP A 346 24.94 -18.50 28.80
CA ASP A 346 26.12 -19.36 28.63
C ASP A 346 27.42 -18.73 29.19
N ASP A 347 27.51 -17.40 29.28
CA ASP A 347 28.68 -16.69 29.85
C ASP A 347 28.69 -16.68 31.40
N ASP A 348 27.54 -16.88 32.06
CA ASP A 348 27.43 -16.94 33.54
C ASP A 348 27.85 -18.31 34.12
N ASP A 349 28.05 -19.34 33.29
CA ASP A 349 28.50 -20.68 33.71
C ASP A 349 30.04 -20.83 33.72
N ALA A 350 30.80 -19.76 33.44
CA ALA A 350 32.27 -19.78 33.37
C ALA A 350 33.00 -19.26 34.64
N ASP A 351 32.30 -18.71 35.63
CA ASP A 351 32.88 -18.27 36.91
C ASP A 351 32.38 -19.14 38.08
N GLY A 352 32.74 -20.42 38.05
CA GLY A 352 32.59 -21.33 39.16
C GLY A 352 33.71 -21.20 40.20
N GLU A 353 33.65 -20.18 41.08
CA GLU A 353 34.16 -20.27 42.45
C GLU A 353 33.26 -19.48 43.43
N ASP A 354 32.46 -20.24 44.20
CA ASP A 354 31.86 -19.96 45.51
C ASP A 354 31.54 -18.49 45.92
N ASP A 355 30.27 -18.08 45.81
CA ASP A 355 29.51 -17.57 46.98
C ASP A 355 27.99 -17.77 46.80
N VAL A 356 27.41 -18.66 47.59
CA VAL A 356 25.96 -18.92 47.61
C VAL A 356 25.26 -17.78 48.36
N VAL A 357 24.85 -16.74 47.63
CA VAL A 357 23.89 -15.75 48.17
C VAL A 357 22.48 -16.11 47.73
N VAL A 358 21.76 -16.80 48.62
CA VAL A 358 20.32 -17.06 48.50
C VAL A 358 19.57 -15.74 48.38
N ARG A 359 19.21 -15.32 47.16
CA ARG A 359 18.22 -14.26 46.92
C ARG A 359 16.84 -14.89 46.79
N GLY A 360 16.00 -14.59 47.77
CA GLY A 360 14.63 -15.11 47.89
C GLY A 360 13.77 -14.83 46.67
N GLN A 361 13.09 -15.89 46.21
CA GLN A 361 12.01 -15.83 45.24
C GLN A 361 10.91 -14.88 45.74
N LYS A 362 10.61 -13.83 44.96
CA LYS A 362 9.37 -13.08 45.11
C LYS A 362 8.24 -13.93 44.54
N LEU A 363 7.51 -14.61 45.43
CA LEU A 363 6.23 -15.24 45.13
C LEU A 363 5.22 -14.18 44.66
N ALA A 364 4.62 -14.42 43.50
CA ALA A 364 3.50 -13.65 42.97
C ALA A 364 2.32 -13.68 43.98
N SER A 365 1.65 -12.54 44.17
CA SER A 365 0.49 -12.44 45.06
C SER A 365 -0.72 -13.16 44.44
N GLY A 366 -0.96 -14.39 44.90
CA GLY A 366 -2.20 -15.10 44.64
C GLY A 366 -3.39 -14.42 45.32
N ARG A 367 -4.43 -14.16 44.54
CA ARG A 367 -5.73 -13.60 44.97
C ARG A 367 -6.39 -14.55 45.98
N ALA A 368 -6.72 -14.04 47.17
CA ALA A 368 -7.37 -14.83 48.24
C ALA A 368 -8.83 -15.23 47.87
N PRO A 369 -9.26 -16.48 48.13
CA PRO A 369 -10.65 -16.88 47.96
C PRO A 369 -11.54 -16.30 49.08
N LYS A 370 -12.75 -15.84 48.71
CA LYS A 370 -13.77 -15.34 49.64
C LYS A 370 -14.22 -16.46 50.59
N LYS A 371 -14.26 -16.17 51.88
CA LYS A 371 -15.00 -16.96 52.87
C LYS A 371 -16.49 -16.63 52.76
N GLU A 372 -17.31 -17.65 52.68
CA GLU A 372 -18.75 -17.57 52.94
C GLU A 372 -18.95 -17.37 54.45
N GLU A 373 -19.75 -16.37 54.82
CA GLU A 373 -20.26 -16.20 56.18
C GLU A 373 -21.63 -16.88 56.23
N ASP A 374 -21.71 -17.99 56.96
CA ASP A 374 -22.97 -18.58 57.41
C ASP A 374 -23.22 -18.17 58.88
N ASP A 375 -24.52 -18.02 59.14
CA ASP A 375 -25.26 -17.96 60.40
C ASP A 375 -25.35 -16.62 61.17
N ASP A 376 -26.53 -15.98 61.01
CA ASP A 376 -27.54 -15.95 62.08
C ASP A 376 -28.92 -16.44 61.55
#